data_AF-A0A7C9E1E6-F1
#
_entry.id   AF-A0A7C9E1E6-F1
#
_cell.length_a   1.000
_cell.length_b   1.000
_cell.length_c   1.000
_cell.angle_alpha   90.00
_cell.angle_beta   90.00
_cell.angle_gamma   90.00
#
_symmetry.space_group_name_H-M   'P 1'
#
loop_
_entity.id
_entity.type
_entity.pdbx_description
1 polymer ?
#
loop_
_entity_poly.entity_id
_entity_poly.type
_entity_poly.pdbx_seq_one_letter_code
_entity_poly.pdbx_strand_id
1 'polypeptide(L)'
;MTQLALSVMIGLLSSSPTSSSGAVNMGHSDWEKVNIRVSKGCSFQFNFGPVFIYSTGSIQMLCIMDPDIVKEIILCSSLDLGKPPYLSKDRGPLLGQGVISSSGSIWAHQRKVISPEFYPDKVKGMLGLMVEATTSMLGSWADRINSSGGTAEITVDEDLRSLSADIISRAAFGSNYSLGKDIFSKLRALQQLMAKTVFIGIPGSRYVPTKNNFEIRRLEKEINSMILRVVGERMKAKHENDFLQKILEGTRSSGGA
;
A
#
# COMPACT_ATOMS: atom_id res chain seq x y z
N MET A 1 6.18 -11.21 -8.58
CA MET A 1 7.26 -10.93 -7.61
C MET A 1 7.14 -9.56 -6.92
N THR A 2 6.52 -8.54 -7.52
CA THR A 2 6.35 -7.19 -6.91
C THR A 2 5.23 -7.08 -5.86
N GLN A 3 4.21 -7.94 -5.88
CA GLN A 3 3.16 -7.94 -4.84
C GLN A 3 3.62 -8.52 -3.50
N LEU A 4 4.54 -9.48 -3.50
CA LEU A 4 5.13 -10.02 -2.27
C LEU A 4 6.08 -9.02 -1.59
N ALA A 5 6.81 -8.21 -2.36
CA ALA A 5 7.72 -7.21 -1.82
C ALA A 5 7.01 -6.08 -1.04
N LEU A 6 5.81 -5.67 -1.48
CA LEU A 6 5.06 -4.60 -0.82
C LEU A 6 4.38 -5.07 0.49
N SER A 7 3.96 -6.33 0.56
CA SER A 7 3.43 -6.94 1.79
C SER A 7 4.51 -7.22 2.83
N VAL A 8 5.74 -7.54 2.42
CA VAL A 8 6.87 -7.78 3.33
C VAL A 8 7.44 -6.46 3.89
N MET A 9 7.45 -5.38 3.11
CA MET A 9 7.95 -4.07 3.56
C MET A 9 7.07 -3.39 4.63
N ILE A 10 5.75 -3.64 4.62
CA ILE A 10 4.84 -3.12 5.66
C ILE A 10 5.02 -3.87 7.00
N GLY A 11 5.50 -5.11 6.96
CA GLY A 11 5.70 -5.95 8.17
C GLY A 11 7.00 -5.71 8.95
N LEU A 12 7.98 -5.01 8.37
CA LEU A 12 9.33 -4.85 8.96
C LEU A 12 9.50 -3.61 9.85
N LEU A 13 8.47 -2.76 10.00
CA LEU A 13 8.60 -1.38 10.50
C LEU A 13 8.23 -1.13 11.97
N SER A 14 8.38 -2.10 12.87
CA SER A 14 8.16 -1.80 14.30
C SER A 14 8.97 -2.65 15.27
N SER A 15 9.78 -1.98 16.07
CA SER A 15 10.61 -2.53 17.15
C SER A 15 9.93 -2.38 18.53
N SER A 16 10.31 -3.29 19.44
CA SER A 16 9.86 -3.67 20.82
C SER A 16 9.98 -2.56 21.93
N PRO A 17 9.76 -2.77 23.29
CA PRO A 17 9.64 -4.02 24.09
C PRO A 17 8.62 -4.14 25.28
N THR A 18 8.45 -5.42 25.76
CA THR A 18 8.09 -6.02 27.10
C THR A 18 6.82 -5.54 27.86
N SER A 19 6.02 -6.30 28.64
CA SER A 19 6.19 -7.47 29.54
C SER A 19 4.85 -8.19 29.87
N SER A 20 4.96 -9.48 30.20
CA SER A 20 4.21 -10.38 31.13
C SER A 20 2.67 -10.55 31.14
N SER A 21 2.29 -11.76 30.74
CA SER A 21 1.51 -12.83 31.44
C SER A 21 0.14 -12.56 32.08
N GLY A 22 -0.81 -13.44 31.74
CA GLY A 22 -2.08 -13.67 32.45
C GLY A 22 -3.23 -13.97 31.49
N ALA A 23 -3.83 -15.16 31.57
CA ALA A 23 -4.97 -15.56 30.74
C ALA A 23 -6.18 -14.65 30.97
N VAL A 24 -6.73 -14.03 29.92
CA VAL A 24 -7.97 -13.25 30.01
C VAL A 24 -8.76 -13.36 28.71
N ASN A 25 -10.08 -13.61 28.83
CA ASN A 25 -11.07 -13.39 27.78
C ASN A 25 -10.88 -11.98 27.19
N MET A 26 -10.38 -11.88 25.96
CA MET A 26 -9.94 -10.60 25.39
C MET A 26 -11.13 -9.71 24.99
N GLY A 27 -11.45 -8.77 25.86
CA GLY A 27 -12.25 -7.58 25.57
C GLY A 27 -11.44 -6.46 24.90
N HIS A 28 -12.14 -5.39 24.56
CA HIS A 28 -11.77 -4.21 23.77
C HIS A 28 -10.50 -3.41 24.17
N SER A 29 -9.61 -3.90 25.03
CA SER A 29 -8.41 -3.16 25.51
C SER A 29 -7.07 -3.68 24.99
N ASP A 30 -7.02 -4.84 24.31
CA ASP A 30 -5.75 -5.43 23.87
C ASP A 30 -5.30 -5.08 22.44
N TRP A 31 -6.11 -4.31 21.71
CA TRP A 31 -5.89 -4.01 20.28
C TRP A 31 -4.93 -2.84 20.02
N GLU A 32 -4.44 -2.10 21.02
CA GLU A 32 -3.44 -1.03 20.81
C GLU A 32 -2.09 -1.54 20.27
N LYS A 33 -1.91 -2.85 20.12
CA LYS A 33 -0.70 -3.48 19.55
C LYS A 33 -1.01 -4.35 18.34
N VAL A 34 -1.69 -3.81 17.32
CA VAL A 34 -1.72 -4.44 15.98
C VAL A 34 -0.37 -4.27 15.29
N ASN A 35 0.59 -5.08 15.76
CA ASN A 35 1.77 -5.48 15.02
C ASN A 35 1.79 -7.00 15.00
N ILE A 36 1.35 -7.56 13.88
CA ILE A 36 1.37 -9.01 13.66
C ILE A 36 2.82 -9.38 13.34
N ARG A 37 3.59 -9.59 14.40
CA ARG A 37 4.92 -10.19 14.32
C ARG A 37 4.77 -11.69 14.05
N VAL A 38 5.61 -12.24 13.18
CA VAL A 38 5.67 -13.69 12.88
C VAL A 38 5.75 -14.54 14.16
N SER A 39 6.37 -14.03 15.24
CA SER A 39 6.45 -14.72 16.53
C SER A 39 5.09 -14.93 17.22
N LYS A 40 4.14 -14.00 17.08
CA LYS A 40 2.79 -14.14 17.63
C LYS A 40 1.93 -15.08 16.79
N GLY A 41 2.06 -15.06 15.46
CA GLY A 41 1.40 -16.03 14.58
C GLY A 41 1.82 -17.46 14.89
N CYS A 42 3.12 -17.68 15.11
CA CYS A 42 3.65 -18.98 15.52
C CYS A 42 3.12 -19.39 16.92
N SER A 43 3.08 -18.47 17.89
CA SER A 43 2.49 -18.72 19.21
C SER A 43 0.99 -19.06 19.15
N PHE A 44 0.25 -18.49 18.21
CA PHE A 44 -1.17 -18.79 18.00
C PHE A 44 -1.37 -20.15 17.34
N GLN A 45 -0.52 -20.50 16.36
CA GLN A 45 -0.50 -21.82 15.74
C GLN A 45 -0.25 -22.94 16.75
N PHE A 46 0.66 -22.72 17.72
CA PHE A 46 0.89 -23.67 18.80
C PHE A 46 -0.33 -23.90 19.71
N ASN A 47 -1.21 -22.90 19.85
CA ASN A 47 -2.37 -22.99 20.75
C ASN A 47 -3.69 -23.39 20.05
N PHE A 48 -3.87 -23.02 18.77
CA PHE A 48 -5.14 -23.16 18.05
C PHE A 48 -5.04 -23.98 16.75
N GLY A 49 -3.84 -24.39 16.35
CA GLY A 49 -3.61 -25.15 15.11
C GLY A 49 -3.37 -24.27 13.88
N PRO A 50 -3.10 -24.89 12.71
CA PRO A 50 -2.72 -24.19 11.47
C PRO A 50 -3.88 -23.46 10.77
N VAL A 51 -5.12 -23.70 11.19
CA VAL A 51 -6.32 -23.05 10.66
C VAL A 51 -7.17 -22.60 11.84
N PHE A 52 -7.44 -21.29 11.93
CA PHE A 52 -8.25 -20.73 13.01
C PHE A 52 -9.04 -19.51 12.54
N ILE A 53 -10.14 -19.22 13.23
CA ILE A 53 -10.98 -18.05 12.95
C ILE A 53 -10.80 -17.04 14.08
N TYR A 54 -10.70 -15.77 13.73
CA TYR A 54 -10.74 -14.67 14.69
C TYR A 54 -11.65 -13.56 14.17
N SER A 55 -12.20 -12.76 15.09
CA SER A 55 -13.10 -11.66 14.75
C SER A 55 -12.41 -10.31 14.95
N THR A 56 -12.54 -9.41 13.99
CA THR A 56 -12.15 -8.00 14.09
C THR A 56 -13.39 -7.14 13.92
N GLY A 57 -13.94 -6.63 15.03
CA GLY A 57 -15.22 -5.94 15.02
C GLY A 57 -16.34 -6.87 14.51
N SER A 58 -17.03 -6.47 13.43
CA SER A 58 -18.07 -7.31 12.81
C SER A 58 -17.55 -8.30 11.75
N ILE A 59 -16.26 -8.25 11.43
CA ILE A 59 -15.66 -9.08 10.37
C ILE A 59 -15.06 -10.33 10.99
N GLN A 60 -15.49 -11.50 10.51
CA GLN A 60 -14.83 -12.77 10.79
C GLN A 60 -13.70 -13.01 9.78
N MET A 61 -12.53 -13.39 10.28
CA MET A 61 -11.33 -13.62 9.49
C MET A 61 -10.88 -15.07 9.70
N LEU A 62 -10.79 -15.82 8.61
CA LEU A 62 -10.21 -17.16 8.61
C LEU A 62 -8.71 -17.04 8.34
N CYS A 63 -7.89 -17.40 9.33
CA CYS A 63 -6.44 -17.50 9.17
C CYS A 63 -6.06 -18.91 8.78
N ILE A 64 -5.33 -19.04 7.67
CA ILE A 64 -4.86 -20.31 7.13
C ILE A 64 -3.35 -20.21 7.00
N MET A 65 -2.65 -21.05 7.75
CA MET A 65 -1.19 -21.18 7.75
C MET A 65 -0.72 -22.51 7.17
N ASP A 66 -1.66 -23.40 6.81
CA ASP A 66 -1.38 -24.65 6.11
C ASP A 66 -0.97 -24.35 4.65
N PRO A 67 0.24 -24.71 4.21
CA PRO A 67 0.74 -24.39 2.87
C PRO A 67 -0.06 -25.07 1.75
N ASP A 68 -0.62 -26.25 1.97
CA ASP A 68 -1.37 -26.98 0.95
C ASP A 68 -2.72 -26.28 0.70
N ILE A 69 -3.39 -25.87 1.78
CA ILE A 69 -4.65 -25.10 1.70
C ILE A 69 -4.38 -23.70 1.11
N VAL A 70 -3.30 -23.03 1.52
CA VAL A 70 -2.91 -21.73 0.96
C VAL A 70 -2.67 -21.85 -0.55
N LYS A 71 -1.99 -22.91 -0.99
CA LYS A 71 -1.78 -23.17 -2.42
C LYS A 71 -3.10 -23.36 -3.16
N GLU A 72 -4.02 -24.14 -2.61
CA GLU A 72 -5.35 -24.35 -3.20
C GLU A 72 -6.12 -23.02 -3.33
N ILE A 73 -6.12 -22.19 -2.28
CA ILE A 73 -6.79 -20.88 -2.29
C ILE A 73 -6.17 -19.91 -3.29
N ILE A 74 -4.84 -19.88 -3.40
CA ILE A 74 -4.14 -19.00 -4.36
C ILE A 74 -4.41 -19.43 -5.80
N LEU A 75 -4.53 -20.74 -6.05
CA LEU A 75 -4.83 -21.30 -7.38
C LEU A 75 -6.32 -21.25 -7.71
N CYS A 76 -7.19 -21.09 -6.72
CA CYS A 76 -8.62 -21.00 -6.92
C CYS A 76 -8.95 -19.73 -7.72
N SER A 77 -9.32 -19.95 -8.99
CA SER A 77 -9.71 -18.88 -9.92
C SER A 77 -11.21 -18.54 -9.85
N SER A 78 -11.96 -19.11 -8.90
CA SER A 78 -13.38 -18.83 -8.79
C SER A 78 -13.63 -17.38 -8.36
N LEU A 79 -14.71 -16.79 -8.88
CA LEU A 79 -15.12 -15.41 -8.55
C LEU A 79 -15.61 -15.27 -7.11
N ASP A 80 -15.79 -16.38 -6.39
CA ASP A 80 -16.44 -16.45 -5.08
C ASP A 80 -15.53 -16.00 -3.94
N LEU A 81 -14.21 -16.17 -4.07
CA LEU A 81 -13.21 -15.74 -3.08
C LEU A 81 -12.74 -14.30 -3.29
N GLY A 82 -13.60 -13.46 -3.88
CA GLY A 82 -13.30 -12.07 -4.18
C GLY A 82 -12.67 -11.29 -3.01
N LYS A 83 -12.05 -10.16 -3.34
CA LYS A 83 -11.35 -9.32 -2.36
C LYS A 83 -12.26 -8.93 -1.19
N PRO A 84 -11.76 -8.99 0.06
CA PRO A 84 -12.55 -8.64 1.24
C PRO A 84 -13.22 -7.27 1.13
N PRO A 85 -14.52 -7.14 1.46
CA PRO A 85 -15.25 -5.87 1.34
C PRO A 85 -14.65 -4.70 2.12
N TYR A 86 -13.89 -4.97 3.20
CA TYR A 86 -13.23 -3.91 3.96
C TYR A 86 -12.16 -3.16 3.14
N LEU A 87 -11.58 -3.78 2.10
CA LEU A 87 -10.60 -3.14 1.23
C LEU A 87 -11.22 -2.05 0.36
N SER A 88 -12.47 -2.22 -0.08
CA SER A 88 -13.19 -1.21 -0.87
C SER A 88 -14.01 -0.26 0.00
N LYS A 89 -14.58 -0.74 1.11
CA LYS A 89 -15.43 0.08 2.01
C LYS A 89 -14.62 0.90 3.01
N ASP A 90 -13.91 0.23 3.91
CA ASP A 90 -13.17 0.89 5.01
C ASP A 90 -11.89 1.55 4.48
N ARG A 91 -11.19 0.87 3.57
CA ARG A 91 -9.98 1.39 2.90
C ARG A 91 -10.27 2.17 1.61
N GLY A 92 -11.55 2.42 1.31
CA GLY A 92 -12.01 3.18 0.15
C GLY A 92 -11.32 4.54 -0.07
N PRO A 93 -11.11 5.39 0.95
CA PRO A 93 -10.37 6.66 0.78
C PRO A 93 -8.97 6.51 0.21
N LEU A 94 -8.32 5.36 0.45
CA LEU A 94 -6.93 5.10 0.06
C LEU A 94 -6.84 4.29 -1.23
N LEU A 95 -7.68 3.26 -1.36
CA LEU A 95 -7.58 2.26 -2.43
C LEU A 95 -8.61 2.50 -3.54
N GLY A 96 -9.67 3.27 -3.26
CA GLY A 96 -10.81 3.46 -4.15
C GLY A 96 -11.35 2.13 -4.67
N GLN A 97 -11.79 2.14 -5.92
CA GLN A 97 -12.05 0.92 -6.69
C GLN A 97 -10.82 0.57 -7.54
N GLY A 98 -9.65 0.42 -6.92
CA GLY A 98 -8.39 0.10 -7.59
C GLY A 98 -8.11 -1.41 -7.68
N VAL A 99 -7.00 -1.78 -8.33
CA VAL A 99 -6.59 -3.19 -8.53
C VAL A 99 -6.49 -3.96 -7.20
N ILE A 100 -6.21 -3.28 -6.08
CA ILE A 100 -6.05 -3.88 -4.75
C ILE A 100 -7.41 -4.12 -4.07
N SER A 101 -8.47 -3.41 -4.44
CA SER A 101 -9.80 -3.48 -3.78
C SER A 101 -10.90 -4.04 -4.67
N SER A 102 -10.71 -4.06 -6.00
CA SER A 102 -11.68 -4.55 -6.98
C SER A 102 -11.63 -6.08 -7.17
N SER A 103 -12.75 -6.68 -7.57
CA SER A 103 -12.88 -8.11 -7.91
C SER A 103 -13.56 -8.28 -9.27
N GLY A 104 -13.50 -9.48 -9.83
CA GLY A 104 -14.21 -9.84 -11.06
C GLY A 104 -13.80 -9.03 -12.29
N SER A 105 -14.77 -8.62 -13.10
CA SER A 105 -14.55 -7.94 -14.39
C SER A 105 -13.82 -6.60 -14.26
N ILE A 106 -14.13 -5.81 -13.23
CA ILE A 106 -13.46 -4.52 -12.97
C ILE A 106 -11.97 -4.75 -12.73
N TRP A 107 -11.63 -5.73 -11.90
CA TRP A 107 -10.25 -6.07 -11.62
C TRP A 107 -9.53 -6.61 -12.87
N ALA A 108 -10.18 -7.50 -13.61
CA ALA A 108 -9.62 -8.08 -14.83
C ALA A 108 -9.30 -7.00 -15.87
N HIS A 109 -10.22 -6.05 -16.04
CA HIS A 109 -10.03 -4.90 -16.92
C HIS A 109 -8.85 -4.02 -16.49
N GLN A 110 -8.81 -3.60 -15.22
CA GLN A 110 -7.70 -2.79 -14.69
C GLN A 110 -6.36 -3.50 -14.83
N ARG A 111 -6.31 -4.81 -14.56
CA ARG A 111 -5.09 -5.61 -14.68
C ARG A 111 -4.64 -5.76 -16.13
N LYS A 112 -5.58 -5.88 -17.07
CA LYS A 112 -5.29 -5.91 -18.52
C LYS A 112 -4.63 -4.61 -19.00
N VAL A 113 -5.09 -3.47 -18.50
CA VAL A 113 -4.51 -2.15 -18.84
C VAL A 113 -3.13 -1.96 -18.20
N ILE A 114 -2.98 -2.33 -16.93
CA ILE A 114 -1.78 -1.99 -16.14
C ILE A 114 -0.62 -2.98 -16.33
N SER A 115 -0.90 -4.28 -16.48
CA SER A 115 0.15 -5.32 -16.47
C SER A 115 1.21 -5.19 -17.56
N PRO A 116 0.89 -4.80 -18.81
CA PRO A 116 1.89 -4.68 -19.88
C PRO A 116 3.03 -3.70 -19.56
N GLU A 117 2.75 -2.68 -18.76
CA GLU A 117 3.75 -1.68 -18.35
C GLU A 117 4.79 -2.21 -17.35
N PHE A 118 4.52 -3.37 -16.74
CA PHE A 118 5.44 -4.04 -15.83
C PHE A 118 6.17 -5.22 -16.49
N TYR A 119 6.11 -5.36 -17.81
CA TYR A 119 6.88 -6.37 -18.52
C TYR A 119 8.38 -6.06 -18.50
N PRO A 120 9.26 -7.08 -18.54
CA PRO A 120 10.69 -6.90 -18.37
C PRO A 120 11.29 -5.82 -19.26
N ASP A 121 10.87 -5.73 -20.52
CA ASP A 121 11.40 -4.74 -21.46
C ASP A 121 10.97 -3.30 -21.13
N LYS A 122 9.77 -3.12 -20.56
CA LYS A 122 9.31 -1.82 -20.06
C LYS A 122 10.05 -1.44 -18.78
N VAL A 123 10.26 -2.39 -17.87
CA VAL A 123 11.00 -2.18 -16.61
C VAL A 123 12.46 -1.82 -16.88
N LYS A 124 13.11 -2.44 -17.87
CA LYS A 124 14.47 -2.06 -18.31
C LYS A 124 14.58 -0.58 -18.65
N GLY A 125 13.54 -0.01 -19.29
CA GLY A 125 13.48 1.42 -19.60
C GLY A 125 13.44 2.33 -18.37
N MET A 126 13.05 1.82 -17.20
CA MET A 126 12.98 2.58 -15.94
C MET A 126 14.28 2.47 -15.11
N LEU A 127 15.22 1.58 -15.46
CA LEU A 127 16.42 1.33 -14.68
C LEU A 127 17.28 2.58 -14.48
N GLY A 128 17.39 3.44 -15.49
CA GLY A 128 18.14 4.69 -15.38
C GLY A 128 17.62 5.58 -14.25
N LEU A 129 16.30 5.71 -14.14
CA LEU A 129 15.65 6.49 -13.07
C LEU A 129 15.90 5.87 -11.69
N MET A 130 15.90 4.54 -11.60
CA MET A 130 16.18 3.82 -10.35
C MET A 130 17.62 4.03 -9.88
N VAL A 131 18.57 3.94 -10.81
CA VAL A 131 20.00 4.17 -10.54
C VAL A 131 20.23 5.62 -10.12
N GLU A 132 19.65 6.58 -10.83
CA GLU A 132 19.79 8.00 -10.52
C GLU A 132 19.25 8.34 -9.12
N ALA A 133 18.03 7.90 -8.80
CA ALA A 133 17.42 8.12 -7.48
C ALA A 133 18.24 7.46 -6.36
N THR A 134 18.73 6.24 -6.58
CA THR A 134 19.56 5.52 -5.59
C THR A 134 20.90 6.21 -5.38
N THR A 135 21.53 6.67 -6.47
CA THR A 135 22.81 7.40 -6.40
C THR A 135 22.67 8.70 -5.64
N SER A 136 21.56 9.42 -5.84
CA SER A 136 21.25 10.64 -5.07
C SER A 136 21.09 10.36 -3.57
N MET A 137 20.39 9.28 -3.20
CA MET A 137 20.26 8.87 -1.79
C MET A 137 21.63 8.53 -1.18
N LEU A 138 22.45 7.74 -1.88
CA LEU A 138 23.80 7.38 -1.44
C LEU A 138 24.72 8.59 -1.31
N GLY A 139 24.61 9.58 -2.20
CA GLY A 139 25.30 10.86 -2.07
C GLY A 139 24.95 11.55 -0.74
N SER A 140 23.66 11.60 -0.39
CA SER A 140 23.24 12.18 0.90
C SER A 140 23.80 11.43 2.11
N TRP A 141 24.01 10.11 1.99
CA TRP A 141 24.64 9.32 3.05
C TRP A 141 26.14 9.61 3.13
N ALA A 142 26.82 9.71 2.00
CA ALA A 142 28.23 10.08 1.95
C ALA A 142 28.46 11.46 2.57
N ASP A 143 27.59 12.44 2.30
CA ASP A 143 27.66 13.78 2.91
C ASP A 143 27.49 13.74 4.43
N ARG A 144 26.56 12.93 4.95
CA ARG A 144 26.36 12.72 6.39
C ARG A 144 27.58 12.04 7.04
N ILE A 145 28.19 11.06 6.36
CA ILE A 145 29.40 10.37 6.83
C ILE A 145 30.60 11.33 6.87
N ASN A 146 30.78 12.13 5.81
CA ASN A 146 31.86 13.10 5.75
C ASN A 146 31.71 14.18 6.83
N SER A 147 30.48 14.65 7.07
CA SER A 147 30.18 15.65 8.10
C SER A 147 30.37 15.15 9.54
N SER A 148 30.37 13.83 9.75
CA SER A 148 30.53 13.19 11.07
C SER A 148 31.96 12.67 11.34
N GLY A 149 32.92 13.00 10.48
CA GLY A 149 34.32 12.60 10.67
C GLY A 149 34.65 11.21 10.12
N GLY A 150 33.89 10.73 9.13
CA GLY A 150 34.20 9.52 8.37
C GLY A 150 33.43 8.26 8.80
N THR A 151 32.59 8.34 9.83
CA THR A 151 31.69 7.24 10.23
C THR A 151 30.40 7.80 10.82
N ALA A 152 29.25 7.31 10.34
CA ALA A 152 27.93 7.72 10.81
C ALA A 152 27.03 6.51 11.05
N GLU A 153 26.18 6.58 12.08
CA GLU A 153 25.00 5.73 12.20
C GLU A 153 23.85 6.35 11.40
N ILE A 154 23.24 5.57 10.50
CA ILE A 154 22.17 6.04 9.61
C ILE A 154 20.94 5.14 9.76
N THR A 155 19.83 5.74 10.15
CA THR A 155 18.52 5.08 10.14
C THR A 155 17.97 5.03 8.71
N VAL A 156 17.96 3.85 8.10
CA VAL A 156 17.68 3.69 6.65
C VAL A 156 16.19 3.66 6.29
N ASP A 157 15.28 3.53 7.25
CA ASP A 157 13.88 3.24 6.97
C ASP A 157 13.16 4.38 6.23
N GLU A 158 13.42 5.62 6.65
CA GLU A 158 12.86 6.81 6.01
C GLU A 158 13.53 7.05 4.65
N ASP A 159 14.85 6.83 4.55
CA ASP A 159 15.61 7.02 3.32
C ASP A 159 15.17 6.02 2.23
N LEU A 160 15.00 4.73 2.56
CA LEU A 160 14.50 3.72 1.62
C LEU A 160 13.05 3.95 1.19
N ARG A 161 12.22 4.46 2.12
CA ARG A 161 10.83 4.83 1.85
C ARG A 161 10.77 6.04 0.91
N SER A 162 11.59 7.05 1.16
CA SER A 162 11.75 8.24 0.30
C SER A 162 12.28 7.87 -1.08
N LEU A 163 13.28 6.99 -1.15
CA LEU A 163 13.82 6.44 -2.40
C LEU A 163 12.72 5.77 -3.24
N SER A 164 11.92 4.91 -2.61
CA SER A 164 10.81 4.22 -3.29
C SER A 164 9.78 5.22 -3.82
N ALA A 165 9.43 6.25 -3.02
CA ALA A 165 8.53 7.30 -3.43
C ALA A 165 9.10 8.14 -4.59
N ASP A 166 10.40 8.44 -4.59
CA ASP A 166 11.08 9.17 -5.67
C ASP A 166 11.06 8.37 -6.97
N ILE A 167 11.45 7.10 -6.92
CA ILE A 167 11.47 6.21 -8.09
C ILE A 167 10.07 6.08 -8.70
N ILE A 168 9.05 5.80 -7.87
CA ILE A 168 7.68 5.67 -8.38
C ILE A 168 7.19 7.01 -8.90
N SER A 169 7.52 8.13 -8.26
CA SER A 169 7.10 9.45 -8.73
C SER A 169 7.70 9.79 -10.10
N ARG A 170 8.99 9.52 -10.30
CA ARG A 170 9.67 9.72 -11.59
C ARG A 170 9.11 8.81 -12.68
N ALA A 171 8.90 7.53 -12.37
CA ALA A 171 8.37 6.55 -13.33
C ALA A 171 6.89 6.81 -13.68
N ALA A 172 6.09 7.22 -12.69
CA ALA A 172 4.64 7.42 -12.84
C ALA A 172 4.28 8.79 -13.42
N PHE A 173 4.97 9.84 -12.99
CA PHE A 173 4.60 11.22 -13.29
C PHE A 173 5.62 11.96 -14.15
N GLY A 174 6.74 11.34 -14.54
CA GLY A 174 7.70 11.92 -15.48
C GLY A 174 8.19 13.30 -15.05
N SER A 175 7.96 14.31 -15.90
CA SER A 175 8.29 15.71 -15.65
C SER A 175 7.63 16.30 -14.38
N ASN A 176 6.47 15.76 -13.99
CA ASN A 176 5.68 16.20 -12.83
C ASN A 176 5.97 15.35 -11.57
N TYR A 177 7.17 14.78 -11.45
CA TYR A 177 7.54 13.92 -10.32
C TYR A 177 7.47 14.64 -8.95
N SER A 178 7.69 15.96 -8.91
CA SER A 178 7.56 16.76 -7.68
C SER A 178 6.12 16.73 -7.16
N LEU A 179 5.14 16.90 -8.04
CA LEU A 179 3.72 16.77 -7.72
C LEU A 179 3.38 15.33 -7.30
N GLY A 180 4.00 14.33 -7.93
CA GLY A 180 3.92 12.93 -7.53
C GLY A 180 4.37 12.71 -6.08
N LYS A 181 5.51 13.28 -5.68
CA LYS A 181 6.02 13.21 -4.29
C LYS A 181 5.04 13.81 -3.29
N ASP A 182 4.44 14.94 -3.61
CA ASP A 182 3.43 15.57 -2.75
C ASP A 182 2.19 14.68 -2.57
N ILE A 183 1.74 14.03 -3.65
CA ILE A 183 0.65 13.04 -3.60
C ILE A 183 1.04 11.87 -2.70
N PHE A 184 2.25 11.32 -2.84
CA PHE A 184 2.74 10.22 -1.98
C PHE A 184 2.82 10.62 -0.51
N SER A 185 3.28 11.83 -0.21
CA SER A 185 3.33 12.35 1.16
C SER A 185 1.92 12.44 1.78
N LYS A 186 0.94 12.95 1.03
CA LYS A 186 -0.46 13.01 1.48
C LYS A 186 -1.11 11.64 1.63
N LEU A 187 -0.84 10.71 0.70
CA LEU A 187 -1.28 9.31 0.81
C LEU A 187 -0.72 8.65 2.07
N ARG A 188 0.52 8.96 2.44
CA ARG A 188 1.13 8.48 3.69
C ARG A 188 0.45 9.07 4.93
N ALA A 189 0.20 10.38 4.93
CA ALA A 189 -0.55 11.00 6.03
C ALA A 189 -1.94 10.36 6.18
N LEU A 190 -2.62 10.10 5.05
CA LEU A 190 -3.90 9.39 5.03
C LEU A 190 -3.77 7.97 5.59
N GLN A 191 -2.75 7.20 5.17
CA GLN A 191 -2.48 5.86 5.71
C GLN A 191 -2.28 5.86 7.23
N GLN A 192 -1.53 6.84 7.75
CA GLN A 192 -1.27 6.98 9.19
C GLN A 192 -2.56 7.31 9.97
N LEU A 193 -3.41 8.20 9.45
CA LEU A 193 -4.70 8.51 10.07
C LEU A 193 -5.63 7.29 10.05
N MET A 194 -5.62 6.51 8.98
CA MET A 194 -6.43 5.29 8.86
C MET A 194 -5.90 4.17 9.76
N ALA A 195 -4.59 4.09 10.01
CA ALA A 195 -4.01 3.13 10.94
C ALA A 195 -4.42 3.41 12.39
N LYS A 196 -4.69 4.68 12.74
CA LYS A 196 -5.22 5.08 14.05
C LYS A 196 -6.72 4.79 14.20
N THR A 197 -7.41 4.44 13.11
CA THR A 197 -8.85 4.13 13.16
C THR A 197 -9.06 2.70 13.65
N VAL A 198 -9.61 2.59 14.86
CA VAL A 198 -9.90 1.33 15.56
C VAL A 198 -11.10 0.58 14.97
N PHE A 199 -12.00 1.30 14.31
CA PHE A 199 -13.33 0.82 13.95
C PHE A 199 -13.39 0.06 12.61
N ILE A 200 -12.43 -0.84 12.37
CA ILE A 200 -12.43 -1.70 11.18
C ILE A 200 -13.65 -2.62 11.26
N GLY A 201 -14.46 -2.66 10.19
CA GLY A 201 -15.62 -3.53 10.13
C GLY A 201 -16.86 -3.02 10.89
N ILE A 202 -16.91 -1.80 11.40
CA ILE A 202 -18.19 -1.22 11.88
C ILE A 202 -18.84 -0.44 10.74
N PRO A 203 -19.99 -0.89 10.18
CA PRO A 203 -20.65 -0.18 9.09
C PRO A 203 -21.02 1.24 9.55
N GLY A 204 -20.65 2.23 8.74
CA GLY A 204 -21.01 3.63 8.99
C GLY A 204 -20.10 4.41 9.94
N SER A 205 -19.07 3.77 10.52
CA SER A 205 -18.07 4.46 11.37
C SER A 205 -17.38 5.63 10.66
N ARG A 206 -17.21 5.55 9.33
CA ARG A 206 -16.70 6.64 8.47
C ARG A 206 -17.61 7.88 8.44
N TYR A 207 -18.89 7.74 8.74
CA TYR A 207 -19.85 8.85 8.70
C TYR A 207 -19.90 9.65 10.01
N VAL A 208 -19.38 9.08 11.09
CA VAL A 208 -19.34 9.73 12.41
C VAL A 208 -18.49 11.01 12.35
N PRO A 209 -18.96 12.14 12.88
CA PRO A 209 -18.27 13.42 12.83
C PRO A 209 -17.11 13.49 13.84
N THR A 210 -16.08 12.67 13.65
CA THR A 210 -14.84 12.73 14.44
C THR A 210 -13.80 13.60 13.75
N LYS A 211 -12.87 14.18 14.54
CA LYS A 211 -11.71 14.93 14.00
C LYS A 211 -10.92 14.09 13.00
N ASN A 212 -10.70 12.80 13.30
CA ASN A 212 -9.97 11.88 12.42
C ASN A 212 -10.70 11.67 11.09
N ASN A 213 -12.02 11.44 11.11
CA ASN A 213 -12.81 11.26 9.89
C ASN A 213 -12.87 12.53 9.04
N PHE A 214 -12.90 13.71 9.66
CA PHE A 214 -12.83 14.98 8.94
C PHE A 214 -11.49 15.13 8.22
N GLU A 215 -10.38 14.88 8.90
CA GLU A 215 -9.04 14.94 8.31
C GLU A 215 -8.84 13.91 7.19
N ILE A 216 -9.36 12.68 7.36
CA ILE A 216 -9.38 11.64 6.31
C ILE A 216 -10.12 12.15 5.07
N ARG A 217 -11.32 12.71 5.23
CA ARG A 217 -12.10 13.27 4.10
C ARG A 217 -11.41 14.47 3.45
N ARG A 218 -10.74 15.31 4.24
CA ARG A 218 -9.98 16.46 3.72
C ARG A 218 -8.84 16.00 2.84
N LEU A 219 -8.01 15.07 3.33
CA LEU A 219 -6.90 14.50 2.57
C LEU A 219 -7.37 13.73 1.33
N GLU A 220 -8.44 12.94 1.44
CA GLU A 220 -9.04 12.23 0.31
C GLU A 220 -9.44 13.21 -0.81
N LYS A 221 -10.12 14.32 -0.47
CA LYS A 221 -10.49 15.36 -1.44
C LYS A 221 -9.27 16.05 -2.04
N GLU A 222 -8.27 16.37 -1.23
CA GLU A 222 -7.06 17.03 -1.69
C GLU A 222 -6.25 16.14 -2.65
N ILE A 223 -6.06 14.87 -2.30
CA ILE A 223 -5.39 13.88 -3.16
C ILE A 223 -6.13 13.72 -4.48
N ASN A 224 -7.46 13.55 -4.43
CA ASN A 224 -8.26 13.43 -5.65
C ASN A 224 -8.17 14.67 -6.54
N SER A 225 -8.19 15.88 -5.95
CA SER A 225 -8.00 17.13 -6.69
C SER A 225 -6.63 17.20 -7.37
N MET A 226 -5.56 16.82 -6.65
CA MET A 226 -4.21 16.79 -7.20
C MET A 226 -4.08 15.78 -8.35
N ILE A 227 -4.62 14.57 -8.19
CA ILE A 227 -4.63 13.55 -9.26
C ILE A 227 -5.40 14.05 -10.48
N LEU A 228 -6.58 14.63 -10.29
CA LEU A 228 -7.39 15.17 -11.39
C LEU A 228 -6.68 16.32 -12.10
N ARG A 229 -5.96 17.17 -11.38
CA ARG A 229 -5.13 18.23 -11.97
C ARG A 229 -4.04 17.63 -12.87
N VAL A 230 -3.31 16.63 -12.38
CA VAL A 230 -2.27 15.93 -13.16
C VAL A 230 -2.89 15.34 -14.42
N VAL A 231 -4.00 14.60 -14.30
CA VAL A 231 -4.68 13.99 -15.45
C VAL A 231 -5.14 15.05 -16.45
N GLY A 232 -5.69 16.18 -15.96
CA GLY A 232 -6.12 17.29 -16.81
C GLY A 232 -4.98 17.97 -17.58
N GLU A 233 -3.82 18.16 -16.94
CA GLU A 233 -2.60 18.67 -17.58
C GLU A 233 -2.09 17.67 -18.64
N ARG A 234 -2.08 16.37 -18.30
CA ARG A 234 -1.67 15.27 -19.18
C ARG A 234 -2.54 15.16 -20.43
N MET A 235 -3.86 15.29 -20.29
CA MET A 235 -4.77 15.24 -21.44
C MET A 235 -4.54 16.39 -22.45
N LYS A 236 -3.94 17.51 -22.01
CA LYS A 236 -3.59 18.64 -22.86
C LYS A 236 -2.19 18.51 -23.47
N ALA A 237 -1.27 17.87 -22.77
CA ALA A 237 0.09 17.63 -23.23
C ALA A 237 0.14 16.42 -24.17
N LYS A 238 0.56 16.60 -25.44
CA LYS A 238 0.52 15.55 -26.46
C LYS A 238 1.68 14.52 -26.41
N HIS A 239 2.71 14.72 -25.58
CA HIS A 239 3.98 14.00 -25.74
C HIS A 239 4.75 13.76 -24.44
N GLU A 240 4.27 12.86 -23.58
CA GLU A 240 5.13 12.26 -22.54
C GLU A 240 4.95 10.74 -22.50
N ASN A 241 6.05 10.00 -22.32
CA ASN A 241 6.08 8.53 -22.31
C ASN A 241 6.17 7.97 -20.88
N ASP A 242 5.37 8.53 -19.97
CA ASP A 242 5.28 8.07 -18.58
C ASP A 242 4.17 7.03 -18.40
N PHE A 243 4.18 6.36 -17.25
CA PHE A 243 3.21 5.30 -16.95
C PHE A 243 1.76 5.81 -16.86
N LEU A 244 1.54 7.05 -16.41
CA LEU A 244 0.21 7.64 -16.33
C LEU A 244 -0.40 7.83 -17.73
N GLN A 245 0.36 8.34 -18.68
CA GLN A 245 -0.07 8.51 -20.07
C GLN A 245 -0.49 7.17 -20.68
N LYS A 246 0.28 6.12 -20.45
CA LYS A 246 -0.02 4.79 -21.00
C LYS A 246 -1.28 4.17 -20.40
N ILE A 247 -1.57 4.43 -19.13
CA ILE A 247 -2.86 4.07 -18.52
C ILE A 247 -4.01 4.84 -19.19
N LEU A 248 -3.85 6.14 -19.43
CA LEU A 248 -4.87 6.95 -20.11
C LEU A 248 -5.13 6.47 -21.55
N GLU A 249 -4.11 5.99 -22.25
CA GLU A 249 -4.24 5.40 -23.59
C GLU A 249 -4.91 4.02 -23.55
N GLY A 250 -4.49 3.15 -22.63
CA GLY A 250 -5.06 1.82 -22.48
C GLY A 250 -6.53 1.82 -22.06
N THR A 251 -6.96 2.82 -21.28
CA THR A 251 -8.39 3.00 -20.94
C THR A 251 -9.23 3.47 -22.13
N ARG A 252 -8.69 4.34 -23.00
CA ARG A 252 -9.36 4.80 -24.23
C ARG A 252 -9.55 3.68 -25.25
N SER A 253 -8.53 2.83 -25.44
CA SER A 253 -8.58 1.69 -26.36
C SER A 253 -9.66 0.66 -25.99
N SER A 254 -10.04 0.56 -24.71
CA SER A 254 -10.99 -0.43 -24.23
C SER A 254 -12.43 0.09 -24.13
N GLY A 255 -12.68 1.38 -24.28
CA GLY A 255 -14.02 2.00 -24.25
C GLY A 255 -14.72 2.08 -25.61
N GLY A 256 -14.12 1.51 -26.66
CA GLY A 256 -14.64 1.51 -28.04
C GLY A 256 -15.21 0.16 -28.50
N ALA A 257 -15.61 -0.72 -27.57
CA ALA A 257 -16.23 -2.01 -27.86
C ALA A 257 -17.61 -2.11 -27.18
#